data_AF-A0A0G4MDW7-F1
#
_entry.id   AF-A0A0G4MDW7-F1
#
_cell.length_a   1.000
_cell.length_b   1.000
_cell.length_c   1.000
_cell.angle_alpha   90.00
_cell.angle_beta   90.00
_cell.angle_gamma   90.00
#
_symmetry.space_group_name_H-M   'P 1'
#
loop_
_entity.id
_entity.type
_entity.pdbx_description
1 polymer ?
#
loop_
_entity_poly.entity_id
_entity_poly.type
_entity_poly.pdbx_seq_one_letter_code
_entity_poly.pdbx_strand_id
1 'polypeptide(L)'
;TENHVEYILVASFDIDRGPVMEHQYPVAITGDEHMLAELMLPDQAHVRNQDWTIFFLHKDTSQEEEDEERKRKERRRKRRRRRHNEAAGILDEEDEDGEDDEEDDEEEDDDLDDFDDDESTDSEPEGGEGPPLIHVLNLVNTKQDKTVKRGAVVKAMAICTRHP
;
A
#
# COMPACT_ATOMS: atom_id res chain seq x y z
N THR A 1 14.69 -9.83 -22.14
CA THR A 1 15.19 -10.53 -20.95
C THR A 1 14.27 -10.15 -19.82
N GLU A 2 13.71 -11.12 -19.12
CA GLU A 2 12.78 -10.88 -18.02
C GLU A 2 13.57 -10.41 -16.78
N ASN A 3 13.07 -9.38 -16.09
CA ASN A 3 13.70 -8.89 -14.86
C ASN A 3 13.24 -9.75 -13.69
N HIS A 4 14.16 -10.50 -13.09
CA HIS A 4 13.88 -11.36 -11.92
C HIS A 4 14.01 -10.62 -10.58
N VAL A 5 14.59 -9.42 -10.59
CA VAL A 5 14.79 -8.58 -9.40
C VAL A 5 14.33 -7.18 -9.74
N GLU A 6 13.40 -6.66 -8.94
CA GLU A 6 12.89 -5.29 -9.10
C GLU A 6 13.63 -4.33 -8.16
N TYR A 7 13.81 -4.71 -6.90
CA TYR A 7 14.53 -3.92 -5.92
C TYR A 7 15.55 -4.74 -5.12
N ILE A 8 16.61 -4.05 -4.70
CA ILE A 8 17.54 -4.51 -3.68
C ILE A 8 17.53 -3.48 -2.56
N LEU A 9 17.26 -3.94 -1.34
CA LEU A 9 17.24 -3.12 -0.15
C LEU A 9 18.36 -3.57 0.78
N VAL A 10 19.01 -2.63 1.46
CA VAL A 10 20.05 -2.90 2.44
C VAL A 10 19.72 -2.11 3.70
N ALA A 11 19.58 -2.81 4.82
CA ALA A 11 19.35 -2.21 6.13
C ALA A 11 20.49 -2.58 7.09
N SER A 12 20.71 -1.75 8.09
CA SER A 12 21.63 -2.03 9.19
C SER A 12 21.04 -1.61 10.53
N PHE A 13 21.58 -2.15 11.60
CA PHE A 13 21.18 -1.75 12.94
C PHE A 13 22.17 -0.75 13.53
N ASP A 14 21.67 0.42 13.91
CA ASP A 14 22.36 1.45 14.66
C ASP A 14 21.97 1.37 16.14
N ILE A 15 22.93 1.49 17.06
CA ILE A 15 22.65 1.38 18.51
C ILE A 15 21.88 2.57 19.06
N ASP A 16 22.06 3.74 18.47
CA ASP A 16 21.49 4.99 18.95
C ASP A 16 20.15 5.28 18.23
N ARG A 17 20.01 4.83 16.97
CA ARG A 17 18.81 5.09 16.13
C ARG A 17 17.91 3.87 15.89
N GLY A 18 18.39 2.65 16.16
CA GLY A 18 17.67 1.43 15.81
C GLY A 18 17.89 0.99 14.35
N PRO A 19 16.94 0.26 13.76
CA PRO A 19 16.98 -0.15 12.35
C PRO A 19 17.04 1.05 11.41
N VAL A 20 17.94 1.02 10.43
CA VAL A 20 18.10 2.08 9.44
C VAL A 20 18.23 1.48 8.04
N MET A 21 17.61 2.13 7.06
CA MET A 21 17.79 1.81 5.64
C MET A 21 19.10 2.46 5.15
N GLU A 22 20.05 1.67 4.65
CA GLU A 22 21.34 2.17 4.14
C GLU A 22 21.29 2.44 2.64
N HIS A 23 20.74 1.51 1.86
CA HIS A 23 20.74 1.58 0.40
C HIS A 23 19.48 0.97 -0.20
N GLN A 24 19.03 1.59 -1.29
CA GLN A 24 17.93 1.12 -2.11
C GLN A 24 18.35 1.22 -3.58
N TYR A 25 18.05 0.20 -4.37
CA TYR A 25 18.37 0.14 -5.79
C TYR A 25 17.21 -0.52 -6.54
N PRO A 26 16.85 -0.05 -7.76
CA PRO A 26 17.46 1.06 -8.51
C PRO A 26 16.99 2.45 -8.06
N VAL A 27 15.81 2.54 -7.45
CA VAL A 27 15.23 3.77 -6.89
C VAL A 27 14.76 3.48 -5.47
N ALA A 28 14.66 4.51 -4.63
CA ALA A 28 14.03 4.38 -3.32
C ALA A 28 12.57 3.97 -3.49
N ILE A 29 12.14 2.99 -2.72
CA ILE A 29 10.74 2.59 -2.64
C ILE A 29 9.99 3.69 -1.88
N THR A 30 8.83 4.08 -2.39
CA THR A 30 7.92 5.00 -1.68
C THR A 30 7.41 4.33 -0.40
N GLY A 31 7.43 5.05 0.70
CA GLY A 31 6.91 4.57 1.99
C GLY A 31 7.79 5.00 3.15
N ASP A 32 7.53 4.41 4.31
CA ASP A 32 8.32 4.64 5.52
C ASP A 32 9.58 3.74 5.53
N GLU A 33 10.73 4.35 5.29
CA GLU A 33 12.04 3.68 5.32
C GLU A 33 12.33 3.03 6.69
N HIS A 34 11.84 3.62 7.78
CA HIS A 34 12.05 3.10 9.12
C HIS A 34 11.30 1.79 9.31
N MET A 35 10.02 1.75 8.94
CA MET A 35 9.20 0.54 8.97
C MET A 35 9.80 -0.56 8.09
N LEU A 36 10.30 -0.21 6.90
CA LEU A 36 10.95 -1.17 6.01
C LEU A 36 12.23 -1.77 6.62
N ALA A 37 13.02 -0.95 7.31
CA ALA A 37 14.19 -1.41 8.05
C ALA A 37 13.83 -2.33 9.22
N GLU A 38 12.73 -2.06 9.94
CA GLU A 38 12.21 -2.93 11.00
C GLU A 38 11.79 -4.30 10.46
N LEU A 39 11.10 -4.36 9.32
CA LEU A 39 10.73 -5.63 8.66
C LEU A 39 11.95 -6.45 8.22
N MET A 40 13.04 -5.77 7.84
CA MET A 40 14.29 -6.40 7.44
C MET A 40 15.15 -6.89 8.63
N LEU A 41 14.96 -6.34 9.82
CA LEU A 41 15.81 -6.61 10.98
C LEU A 41 14.96 -7.10 12.15
N PRO A 42 14.58 -8.40 12.16
CA PRO A 42 13.74 -8.96 13.20
C PRO A 42 14.44 -8.87 14.56
N ASP A 43 13.61 -8.82 15.59
CA ASP A 43 14.09 -8.77 16.95
C ASP A 43 15.01 -9.96 17.26
N GLN A 44 15.99 -9.70 18.12
CA GLN A 44 17.01 -10.68 18.51
C GLN A 44 17.95 -11.17 17.39
N ALA A 45 18.01 -10.55 16.20
CA ALA A 45 18.98 -10.92 15.15
C ALA A 45 20.45 -10.97 15.62
N HIS A 46 20.80 -10.25 16.69
CA HIS A 46 22.13 -10.21 17.30
C HIS A 46 22.56 -11.51 18.02
N VAL A 47 21.64 -12.43 18.33
CA VAL A 47 21.94 -13.70 19.02
C VAL A 47 22.32 -14.83 18.07
N ARG A 48 22.05 -14.66 16.76
CA ARG A 48 22.40 -15.61 15.70
C ARG A 48 23.42 -14.97 14.78
N ASN A 49 24.20 -15.78 14.08
CA ASN A 49 25.12 -15.28 13.05
C ASN A 49 24.38 -14.96 11.74
N GLN A 50 23.27 -15.64 11.49
CA GLN A 50 22.47 -15.49 10.29
C GLN A 50 21.00 -15.76 10.60
N ASP A 51 20.11 -15.03 9.94
CA ASP A 51 18.67 -15.24 9.97
C ASP A 51 18.06 -14.88 8.59
N TRP A 52 16.81 -15.23 8.35
CA TRP A 52 16.11 -14.85 7.12
C TRP A 52 14.65 -14.50 7.42
N THR A 53 14.11 -13.54 6.68
CA THR A 53 12.70 -13.15 6.76
C THR A 53 12.10 -13.09 5.36
N ILE A 54 10.79 -13.36 5.28
CA ILE A 54 10.01 -13.12 4.08
C ILE A 54 8.86 -12.19 4.48
N PHE A 55 8.67 -11.13 3.70
CA PHE A 55 7.54 -10.23 3.84
C PHE A 55 7.06 -9.79 2.46
N PHE A 56 5.82 -9.31 2.41
CA PHE A 56 5.17 -8.86 1.18
C PHE A 56 4.93 -7.37 1.27
N LEU A 57 5.16 -6.66 0.17
CA LEU A 57 4.85 -5.24 0.03
C LEU A 57 3.74 -5.07 -1.00
N HIS A 58 2.70 -4.31 -0.65
CA HIS A 58 1.76 -3.79 -1.64
C HIS A 58 2.42 -2.60 -2.33
N LYS A 59 2.30 -2.50 -3.66
CA LYS A 59 2.53 -1.23 -4.34
C LYS A 59 1.26 -0.42 -4.10
N ASP A 60 1.33 0.62 -3.28
CA ASP A 60 0.20 1.52 -3.07
C ASP A 60 -0.36 1.91 -4.46
N THR A 61 -1.62 1.56 -4.70
CA THR A 61 -2.51 2.40 -5.52
C THR A 61 -2.29 3.80 -4.95
N SER A 62 -1.81 4.72 -5.77
CA SER A 62 -1.42 6.04 -5.29
C SER A 62 -2.56 6.64 -4.45
N GLN A 63 -2.26 7.42 -3.40
CA GLN A 63 -3.32 8.15 -2.66
C GLN A 63 -4.22 8.96 -3.61
N GLU A 64 -3.68 9.38 -4.76
CA GLU A 64 -4.43 9.99 -5.85
C GLU A 64 -5.50 9.06 -6.42
N GLU A 65 -5.19 7.79 -6.71
CA GLU A 65 -6.16 6.79 -7.18
C GLU A 65 -7.24 6.49 -6.12
N GLU A 66 -6.87 6.41 -4.83
CA GLU A 66 -7.84 6.22 -3.74
C GLU A 66 -8.76 7.45 -3.55
N ASP A 67 -8.21 8.66 -3.61
CA ASP A 67 -8.98 9.90 -3.52
C ASP A 67 -9.87 10.11 -4.76
N GLU A 68 -9.41 9.71 -5.96
CA GLU A 68 -10.19 9.71 -7.19
C GLU A 68 -11.37 8.74 -7.10
N GLU A 69 -11.15 7.55 -6.58
CA GLU A 69 -12.23 6.57 -6.38
C GLU A 69 -13.26 7.07 -5.36
N ARG A 70 -12.81 7.69 -4.26
CA ARG A 70 -13.70 8.30 -3.25
C ARG A 70 -14.55 9.42 -3.87
N LYS A 71 -13.94 10.30 -4.67
CA LYS A 71 -14.65 11.35 -5.41
C LYS A 71 -15.64 10.76 -6.41
N ARG A 72 -15.29 9.69 -7.13
CA ARG A 72 -16.19 9.00 -8.07
C ARG A 72 -17.42 8.42 -7.35
N LYS A 73 -17.22 7.79 -6.18
CA LYS A 73 -18.30 7.27 -5.32
C LYS A 73 -19.20 8.39 -4.79
N GLU A 74 -18.62 9.49 -4.31
CA GLU A 74 -19.38 10.67 -3.86
C GLU A 74 -20.19 11.32 -5.00
N ARG A 75 -19.60 11.46 -6.19
CA ARG A 75 -20.27 11.97 -7.40
C ARG A 75 -21.47 11.07 -7.78
N ARG A 76 -21.30 9.75 -7.78
CA ARG A 76 -22.38 8.78 -8.02
C ARG A 76 -23.51 8.92 -6.99
N ARG A 77 -23.18 9.02 -5.70
CA ARG A 77 -24.16 9.19 -4.61
C ARG A 77 -24.93 10.52 -4.73
N LYS A 78 -24.25 11.61 -5.08
CA LYS A 78 -24.88 12.92 -5.29
C LYS A 78 -25.86 12.89 -6.47
N ARG A 79 -25.48 12.27 -7.60
CA ARG A 79 -26.36 12.08 -8.77
C ARG A 79 -27.63 11.28 -8.40
N ARG A 80 -27.48 10.17 -7.66
CA ARG A 80 -28.62 9.37 -7.19
C ARG A 80 -29.54 10.16 -6.25
N ARG A 81 -28.97 10.92 -5.30
CA ARG A 81 -29.74 11.77 -4.38
C ARG A 81 -30.54 12.84 -5.13
N ARG A 82 -29.94 13.49 -6.14
CA ARG A 82 -30.60 14.51 -6.95
C ARG A 82 -31.77 13.92 -7.73
N ARG A 83 -31.59 12.80 -8.43
CA ARG A 83 -32.66 12.09 -9.15
C ARG A 83 -33.83 11.71 -8.21
N HIS A 84 -33.51 11.19 -7.03
CA HIS A 84 -34.52 10.84 -6.03
C HIS A 84 -35.29 12.07 -5.51
N ASN A 85 -34.59 13.15 -5.14
CA ASN A 85 -35.21 14.38 -4.63
C ASN A 85 -36.10 15.05 -5.68
N GLU A 86 -35.67 15.07 -6.94
CA GLU A 86 -36.43 15.58 -8.08
C GLU A 86 -37.71 14.77 -8.32
N ALA A 87 -37.62 13.43 -8.31
CA ALA A 87 -38.78 12.55 -8.42
C ALA A 87 -39.76 12.69 -7.22
N ALA A 88 -39.23 12.98 -6.03
CA ALA A 88 -40.02 13.21 -4.82
C ALA A 88 -40.59 14.65 -4.72
N GLY A 89 -40.22 15.55 -5.64
CA GLY A 89 -40.66 16.94 -5.63
C GLY A 89 -40.10 17.77 -4.47
N ILE A 90 -38.96 17.36 -3.91
CA ILE A 90 -38.26 18.06 -2.83
C ILE A 90 -37.33 19.10 -3.47
N LEU A 91 -37.61 20.39 -3.24
CA LEU A 91 -36.73 21.49 -3.64
C LEU A 91 -35.62 21.62 -2.60
N ASP A 92 -34.41 21.14 -2.92
CA ASP A 92 -33.21 21.39 -2.13
C ASP A 92 -32.69 22.82 -2.45
N GLU A 93 -32.66 23.72 -1.46
CA GLU A 93 -32.14 25.09 -1.60
C GLU A 93 -30.60 25.15 -1.67
N GLU A 94 -29.90 24.01 -1.61
CA GLU A 94 -28.43 23.91 -1.63
C GLU A 94 -27.83 23.65 -3.04
N ASP A 95 -28.65 23.59 -4.09
CA ASP A 95 -28.22 23.25 -5.47
C ASP A 95 -27.89 24.49 -6.35
N GLU A 96 -27.67 25.68 -5.78
CA GLU A 96 -27.36 26.91 -6.55
C GLU A 96 -25.89 27.07 -6.99
N ASP A 97 -24.96 26.23 -6.53
CA ASP A 97 -23.56 26.25 -6.99
C ASP A 97 -23.31 25.13 -8.01
N GLY A 98 -23.79 25.37 -9.24
CA GLY A 98 -23.53 24.56 -10.41
C GLY A 98 -22.10 24.74 -10.94
N GLU A 99 -21.26 23.73 -10.75
CA GLU A 99 -20.23 23.39 -11.73
C GLU A 99 -20.71 22.15 -12.49
N ASP A 100 -21.29 22.40 -13.66
CA ASP A 100 -21.65 21.40 -14.66
C ASP A 100 -20.37 20.78 -15.23
N ASP A 101 -19.87 19.71 -14.60
CA ASP A 101 -18.99 18.73 -15.27
C ASP A 101 -19.90 17.74 -16.04
N GLU A 102 -20.46 18.21 -17.16
CA GLU A 102 -20.96 17.34 -18.24
C GLU A 102 -19.76 16.74 -19.00
N GLU A 103 -19.01 15.84 -18.35
CA GLU A 103 -18.23 14.84 -19.09
C GLU A 103 -19.05 13.55 -19.14
N ASP A 104 -19.43 13.24 -20.38
CA ASP A 104 -20.28 12.17 -20.86
C ASP A 104 -19.59 10.80 -20.65
N ASP A 105 -19.65 10.27 -19.43
CA ASP A 105 -19.38 8.85 -19.17
C ASP A 105 -20.65 8.05 -19.54
N GLU A 106 -20.74 7.63 -20.81
CA GLU A 106 -21.63 6.56 -21.26
C GLU A 106 -21.21 5.22 -20.59
N GLU A 107 -21.46 5.06 -19.28
CA GLU A 107 -21.53 3.72 -18.68
C GLU A 107 -23.01 3.36 -18.54
N GLU A 108 -23.43 2.34 -19.30
CA GLU A 108 -24.76 1.78 -19.36
C GLU A 108 -25.38 1.65 -17.95
N ASP A 109 -26.55 2.26 -17.76
CA ASP A 109 -27.43 2.09 -16.60
C ASP A 109 -27.86 0.61 -16.53
N ASP A 110 -27.04 -0.24 -15.90
CA ASP A 110 -27.51 -1.51 -15.32
C ASP A 110 -28.26 -1.19 -14.02
N ASP A 111 -29.42 -0.56 -14.19
CA ASP A 111 -30.45 -0.39 -13.16
C ASP A 111 -31.08 -1.76 -12.86
N LEU A 112 -30.53 -2.55 -11.93
CA LEU A 112 -31.31 -3.52 -11.16
C LEU A 112 -30.77 -3.70 -9.72
N ASP A 113 -31.68 -3.41 -8.79
CA ASP A 113 -31.75 -3.78 -7.37
C ASP A 113 -30.99 -2.96 -6.31
N ASP A 114 -31.72 -1.93 -5.86
CA ASP A 114 -32.04 -1.64 -4.47
C ASP A 114 -31.85 -2.82 -3.50
N PHE A 115 -30.72 -2.82 -2.79
CA PHE A 115 -30.68 -3.27 -1.41
C PHE A 115 -29.78 -2.33 -0.62
N ASP A 116 -30.38 -1.64 0.34
CA ASP A 116 -29.72 -1.06 1.50
C ASP A 116 -28.75 -2.11 2.08
N ASP A 117 -27.46 -1.96 1.78
CA ASP A 117 -26.39 -2.64 2.51
C ASP A 117 -25.36 -1.59 2.89
N ASP A 118 -25.73 -0.82 3.93
CA ASP A 118 -24.79 -0.16 4.84
C ASP A 118 -24.09 -1.23 5.72
N GLU A 119 -23.56 -2.27 5.09
CA GLU A 119 -22.39 -2.97 5.57
C GLU A 119 -21.30 -2.75 4.53
N SER A 120 -20.28 -1.99 4.92
CA SER A 120 -18.94 -2.16 4.37
C SER A 120 -18.48 -3.58 4.70
N THR A 121 -19.08 -4.59 4.08
CA THR A 121 -18.38 -5.84 3.89
C THR A 121 -17.30 -5.50 2.88
N ASP A 122 -16.11 -5.26 3.41
CA ASP A 122 -14.84 -5.46 2.72
C ASP A 122 -14.74 -6.96 2.37
N SER A 123 -15.72 -7.44 1.62
CA SER A 123 -15.72 -8.75 1.00
C SER A 123 -14.85 -8.59 -0.22
N GLU A 124 -13.54 -8.50 0.02
CA GLU A 124 -12.52 -8.73 -0.98
C GLU A 124 -12.99 -9.91 -1.85
N PRO A 125 -13.15 -9.73 -3.17
CA PRO A 125 -13.69 -10.78 -4.01
C PRO A 125 -12.86 -12.05 -3.80
N GLU A 126 -13.48 -13.12 -3.28
CA GLU A 126 -12.85 -14.45 -3.12
C GLU A 126 -12.43 -14.95 -4.52
N GLY A 127 -11.22 -14.59 -4.95
CA GLY A 127 -10.66 -14.93 -6.25
C GLY A 127 -10.18 -13.76 -7.11
N GLY A 128 -10.26 -12.51 -6.64
CA GLY A 128 -9.56 -11.39 -7.26
C GLY A 128 -8.08 -11.41 -6.88
N GLU A 129 -7.19 -11.53 -7.86
CA GLU A 129 -5.76 -11.30 -7.66
C GLU A 129 -5.62 -9.85 -7.19
N GLY A 130 -5.44 -9.67 -5.87
CA GLY A 130 -5.32 -8.35 -5.24
C GLY A 130 -4.18 -7.52 -5.84
N PRO A 131 -3.99 -6.27 -5.40
CA PRO A 131 -2.95 -5.38 -5.93
C PRO A 131 -1.60 -6.10 -6.02
N PRO A 132 -0.84 -5.93 -7.13
CA PRO A 132 0.32 -6.75 -7.42
C PRO A 132 1.34 -6.71 -6.27
N LEU A 133 1.52 -7.86 -5.62
CA LEU A 133 2.42 -8.03 -4.48
C LEU A 133 3.89 -8.09 -4.91
N ILE A 134 4.74 -7.44 -4.12
CA ILE A 134 6.18 -7.60 -4.20
C ILE A 134 6.60 -8.57 -3.09
N HIS A 135 7.17 -9.70 -3.48
CA HIS A 135 7.72 -10.72 -2.60
C HIS A 135 9.14 -10.32 -2.21
N VAL A 136 9.41 -10.26 -0.91
CA VAL A 136 10.71 -9.84 -0.39
C VAL A 136 11.37 -11.00 0.33
N LEU A 137 12.48 -11.50 -0.23
CA LEU A 137 13.37 -12.44 0.45
C LEU A 137 14.51 -11.66 1.09
N ASN A 138 14.57 -11.70 2.41
CA ASN A 138 15.56 -10.96 3.18
C ASN A 138 16.51 -11.89 3.92
N LEU A 139 17.81 -11.59 3.82
CA LEU A 139 18.86 -12.27 4.55
C LEU A 139 19.50 -11.33 5.56
N VAL A 140 19.53 -11.73 6.82
CA VAL A 140 20.14 -11.00 7.93
C VAL A 140 21.45 -11.67 8.30
N ASN A 141 22.51 -10.89 8.41
CA ASN A 141 23.84 -11.34 8.81
C ASN A 141 24.34 -10.52 9.99
N THR A 142 24.81 -11.23 11.01
CA THR A 142 25.33 -10.65 12.25
C THR A 142 26.78 -11.08 12.42
N LYS A 143 27.65 -10.10 12.57
CA LYS A 143 29.06 -10.32 12.89
C LYS A 143 29.35 -9.81 14.28
N GLN A 144 29.75 -10.71 15.18
CA GLN A 144 30.22 -10.32 16.51
C GLN A 144 31.51 -9.49 16.38
N ASP A 145 31.51 -8.32 16.99
CA ASP A 145 32.62 -7.38 16.97
C ASP A 145 32.69 -6.65 18.32
N LYS A 146 33.71 -6.97 19.12
CA LYS A 146 33.89 -6.40 20.47
C LYS A 146 34.33 -4.95 20.45
N THR A 147 34.73 -4.42 19.30
CA THR A 147 35.18 -3.03 19.17
C THR A 147 34.01 -2.05 19.05
N VAL A 148 32.82 -2.53 18.69
CA VAL A 148 31.60 -1.71 18.59
C VAL A 148 30.79 -1.75 19.88
N LYS A 149 30.07 -0.65 20.19
CA LYS A 149 29.31 -0.47 21.44
C LYS A 149 28.34 -1.63 21.75
N ARG A 150 27.71 -2.22 20.73
CA ARG A 150 26.73 -3.31 20.87
C ARG A 150 27.37 -4.71 20.93
N GLY A 151 28.68 -4.83 20.66
CA GLY A 151 29.36 -6.13 20.58
C GLY A 151 29.11 -6.91 19.28
N ALA A 152 28.27 -6.39 18.37
CA ALA A 152 28.02 -6.98 17.06
C ALA A 152 27.58 -5.93 16.04
N VAL A 153 27.83 -6.22 14.77
CA VAL A 153 27.32 -5.48 13.60
C VAL A 153 26.27 -6.35 12.93
N VAL A 154 25.08 -5.80 12.72
CA VAL A 154 23.95 -6.48 12.07
C VAL A 154 23.61 -5.75 10.78
N LYS A 155 23.55 -6.50 9.67
CA LYS A 155 23.13 -6.01 8.36
C LYS A 155 22.15 -6.97 7.71
N ALA A 156 21.24 -6.42 6.92
CA ALA A 156 20.27 -7.18 6.16
C ALA A 156 20.30 -6.76 4.69
N MET A 157 20.11 -7.72 3.79
CA MET A 157 19.94 -7.49 2.36
C MET A 157 18.70 -8.22 1.88
N ALA A 158 17.79 -7.48 1.28
CA ALA A 158 16.54 -7.97 0.75
C ALA A 158 16.51 -7.88 -0.77
N ILE A 159 16.03 -8.95 -1.39
CA ILE A 159 15.77 -9.06 -2.82
C ILE A 159 14.25 -9.06 -3.00
N CYS A 160 13.78 -8.11 -3.79
CA CYS A 160 12.36 -7.89 -4.05
C CYS A 160 12.02 -8.34 -5.48
N THR A 161 10.97 -9.14 -5.63
CA THR A 161 10.53 -9.71 -6.90
C THR A 161 9.02 -9.75 -6.99
N ARG A 162 8.46 -9.63 -8.20
CA ARG A 162 7.03 -9.89 -8.48
C ARG A 162 6.74 -11.35 -8.78
N HIS A 163 7.78 -12.16 -8.94
CA HIS A 163 7.65 -13.58 -9.20
C HIS A 163 7.34 -14.32 -7.90
N PRO A 164 6.27 -15.13 -7.85
CA PRO A 164 5.89 -15.92 -6.67
C PRO A 164 6.83 -17.11 -6.43
#